data_AF-A0A496WUS2-F1
#
_entry.id   AF-A0A496WUS2-F1
#
_cell.length_a   1.000
_cell.length_b   1.000
_cell.length_c   1.000
_cell.angle_alpha   90.00
_cell.angle_beta   90.00
_cell.angle_gamma   90.00
#
_symmetry.space_group_name_H-M   'P 1'
#
loop_
_entity.id
_entity.type
_entity.pdbx_description
1 polymer ?
#
loop_
_entity_poly.entity_id
_entity_poly.type
_entity_poly.pdbx_seq_one_letter_code
_entity_poly.pdbx_strand_id
1 'polypeptide(L)' 'MGQQWGHLYVPQGTLHRLTNPGKVNLELIEVQSDSYLGEDDIIRYEDHFGRI' A
#
# COMPACT_ATOMS: atom_id res chain seq x y z
N MET A 1 4.45 23.10 16.71
CA MET A 1 3.41 22.05 16.66
C MET A 1 3.76 21.11 15.51
N GLY A 2 4.38 19.98 15.81
CA GLY A 2 4.68 18.97 14.79
C GLY A 2 3.39 18.26 14.39
N GLN A 3 3.10 18.20 13.09
CA GLN A 3 1.94 17.48 12.59
C GLN A 3 2.17 15.98 12.81
N GLN A 4 1.29 15.32 13.55
CA GLN A 4 1.28 13.87 13.66
C GLN A 4 0.54 13.32 12.43
N TRP A 5 1.30 12.80 11.48
CA TRP A 5 0.74 12.11 10.32
C TRP A 5 0.17 10.76 10.75
N GLY A 6 -1.03 10.42 10.27
CA GLY A 6 -1.60 9.09 10.48
C GLY A 6 -0.73 8.04 9.76
N HIS A 7 -0.33 6.99 10.48
CA HIS A 7 0.38 5.85 9.91
C HIS A 7 -0.33 4.56 10.29
N LEU A 8 -0.20 3.55 9.44
CA LEU A 8 -0.72 2.20 9.67
C LEU A 8 0.37 1.21 9.28
N TYR A 9 0.70 0.30 10.18
CA TYR A 9 1.52 -0.86 9.85
C TYR A 9 0.63 -1.95 9.27
N VAL A 10 1.01 -2.50 8.12
CA VAL A 10 0.32 -3.63 7.48
C VAL A 10 1.18 -4.87 7.71
N PRO A 11 0.73 -5.84 8.54
CA PRO A 11 1.47 -7.07 8.77
C PRO A 11 1.61 -7.91 7.49
N GLN A 12 2.69 -8.68 7.39
CA GLN A 12 2.92 -9.61 6.28
C GLN A 12 1.71 -10.55 6.08
N GLY A 13 1.36 -10.80 4.82
CA GLY A 13 0.22 -11.65 4.44
C GLY A 13 -1.16 -11.01 4.65
N THR A 14 -1.24 -9.78 5.17
CA THR A 14 -2.52 -9.07 5.30
C THR A 14 -3.04 -8.67 3.93
N LEU A 15 -4.19 -9.22 3.53
CA LEU A 15 -4.92 -8.74 2.37
C LEU A 15 -5.43 -7.32 2.66
N HIS A 16 -5.04 -6.36 1.84
CA HIS A 16 -5.42 -4.97 2.00
C HIS A 16 -5.62 -4.28 0.64
N ARG A 17 -6.44 -3.22 0.66
CA ARG A 17 -6.68 -2.35 -0.50
C ARG A 17 -6.89 -0.92 0.00
N LEU A 18 -6.27 0.04 -0.68
CA LEU A 18 -6.46 1.45 -0.42
C LEU A 18 -7.36 2.06 -1.49
N THR A 19 -8.19 3.02 -1.10
CA THR A 19 -9.03 3.81 -2.00
C THR A 19 -9.09 5.22 -1.46
N ASN A 20 -9.05 6.22 -2.34
CA ASN A 20 -9.26 7.61 -1.98
C ASN A 20 -10.76 7.94 -2.18
N PRO A 21 -11.58 7.99 -1.11
CA PRO A 21 -12.99 8.40 -1.22
C PRO A 21 -13.15 9.93 -1.32
N GLY A 22 -12.07 10.68 -1.10
CA GLY A 22 -12.09 12.14 -1.16
C GLY A 22 -12.16 12.68 -2.58
N LYS A 23 -12.43 13.99 -2.69
CA LYS A 23 -12.45 14.71 -3.98
C LYS A 23 -11.13 15.44 -4.28
N VAL A 24 -10.15 15.30 -3.40
CA VAL A 24 -8.83 15.93 -3.50
C VAL A 24 -7.79 14.84 -3.74
N ASN A 25 -6.73 15.18 -4.47
CA ASN A 25 -5.62 14.27 -4.70
C ASN A 25 -5.00 13.84 -3.36
N LEU A 26 -4.79 12.54 -3.23
CA LEU A 26 -4.13 11.94 -2.09
C LEU A 26 -2.70 11.57 -2.49
N GLU A 27 -1.74 12.04 -1.71
CA GLU A 27 -0.34 11.61 -1.78
C GLU A 27 -0.12 10.55 -0.69
N LEU A 28 0.43 9.40 -1.07
CA LEU A 28 0.70 8.28 -0.18
C LEU A 28 2.18 7.89 -0.30
N ILE A 29 2.77 7.53 0.84
CA ILE A 29 4.09 6.89 0.90
C ILE A 29 3.89 5.48 1.46
N GLU A 30 4.29 4.48 0.70
CA GLU A 30 4.39 3.09 1.15
C GLU A 30 5.86 2.78 1.43
N VAL A 31 6.14 2.17 2.58
CA VAL A 31 7.50 1.75 2.97
C VAL A 31 7.49 0.25 3.18
N GLN A 32 8.22 -0.48 2.33
CA GLN A 32 8.46 -1.90 2.48
C GLN A 32 9.71 -2.09 3.34
N SER A 33 9.61 -2.93 4.39
CA SER A 33 10.62 -3.02 5.46
C SER A 33 11.38 -4.36 5.47
N ASP A 34 11.16 -5.23 4.50
CA ASP A 34 11.85 -6.52 4.41
C ASP A 34 13.12 -6.44 3.54
N SER A 35 13.98 -7.45 3.67
CA SER A 35 15.21 -7.65 2.91
C SER A 35 14.98 -8.10 1.47
N TYR A 36 13.80 -8.63 1.15
CA TYR A 36 13.42 -9.08 -0.19
C TYR A 36 12.19 -8.32 -0.68
N LEU A 37 12.32 -7.65 -1.83
CA LEU A 37 11.29 -6.79 -2.42
C LEU A 37 10.97 -7.20 -3.88
N GLY A 38 11.05 -8.50 -4.17
CA GLY A 38 10.76 -9.06 -5.49
C GLY A 38 9.28 -8.96 -5.86
N GLU A 39 8.99 -8.82 -7.15
CA GLU A 39 7.61 -8.80 -7.67
C GLU A 39 6.86 -10.13 -7.43
N ASP A 40 7.58 -11.22 -7.27
CA ASP A 40 7.09 -12.55 -6.94
C ASP A 40 6.65 -12.71 -5.47
N ASP A 41 7.05 -11.78 -4.59
CA ASP A 41 6.53 -11.69 -3.22
C ASP A 41 5.14 -11.00 -3.15
N ILE A 42 4.64 -10.50 -4.29
CA ILE A 42 3.37 -9.79 -4.38
C ILE A 42 2.28 -10.70 -4.96
N ILE A 43 1.37 -11.15 -4.10
CA ILE A 43 0.16 -11.86 -4.52
C ILE A 43 -0.95 -10.85 -4.90
N ARG A 44 -1.33 -10.83 -6.18
CA ARG A 44 -2.39 -9.97 -6.71
C ARG A 44 -3.70 -10.75 -6.80
N TYR A 45 -4.68 -10.40 -5.97
CA TYR A 45 -6.00 -11.06 -5.95
C TYR A 45 -6.96 -10.49 -6.99
N GLU A 46 -6.84 -9.20 -7.30
CA GLU A 46 -7.59 -8.51 -8.35
C GLU A 46 -6.60 -7.75 -9.21
N ASP A 47 -6.77 -7.81 -10.53
CA ASP A 47 -5.95 -7.08 -11.48
C ASP A 47 -6.82 -6.21 -12.40
N HIS A 48 -7.06 -4.99 -11.95
CA HIS A 48 -7.78 -4.00 -12.75
C HIS A 48 -6.90 -3.32 -13.80
N PHE A 49 -5.59 -3.62 -13.82
CA PHE A 49 -4.61 -2.92 -14.65
C PHE A 49 -3.86 -3.83 -15.64
N GLY A 50 -4.18 -5.13 -15.69
CA GLY A 50 -3.64 -6.08 -16.68
C GLY A 50 -2.12 -6.31 -16.55
N ARG A 51 -1.63 -6.44 -15.32
CA ARG A 51 -0.22 -6.69 -14.97
C ARG A 51 0.13 -8.17 -14.85
N ILE A 52 -0.85 -9.06 -15.00
CA ILE A 52 -0.69 -10.52 -15.01
C ILE A 52 -0.90 -11.07 -16.42
#